data_AF-A0A850Y0S3-F1
#
_entry.id   AF-A0A850Y0S3-F1
#
_cell.length_a   1.000
_cell.length_b   1.000
_cell.length_c   1.000
_cell.angle_alpha   90.00
_cell.angle_beta   90.00
_cell.angle_gamma   90.00
#
_symmetry.space_group_name_H-M   'P 1'
#
loop_
_entity.id
_entity.type
_entity.pdbx_description
1 polymer ?
#
loop_
_entity_poly.entity_id
_entity_poly.type
_entity_poly.pdbx_seq_one_letter_code
_entity_poly.pdbx_strand_id
1 'polypeptide(L)'
;QDPLSPDWLVLQVPTGALLEGDTVTMRCRSWRNKSLIRVRFYHGEKHLREPRKGTELSLSPLQLHHSGRYRCRGWVGTVMQQWRESELVAVTVQSECRDGDR
;
A
#
# COMPACT_ATOMS: atom_id res chain seq x y z
N GLN A 1 16.39 6.78 6.81
CA GLN A 1 16.50 5.46 6.15
C GLN A 1 17.65 4.75 6.82
N ASP A 2 17.38 3.62 7.47
CA ASP A 2 18.36 2.89 8.29
C ASP A 2 18.83 1.64 7.53
N PRO A 3 20.14 1.50 7.23
CA PRO A 3 20.68 0.46 6.36
C PRO A 3 20.76 -0.94 6.98
N LEU A 4 20.24 -1.15 8.20
CA LEU A 4 20.42 -2.40 8.95
C LEU A 4 19.17 -3.29 9.04
N SER A 5 18.01 -2.87 8.52
CA SER A 5 16.84 -3.75 8.40
C SER A 5 16.60 -4.15 6.94
N PRO A 6 16.77 -5.43 6.55
CA PRO A 6 16.21 -5.87 5.28
C PRO A 6 14.71 -5.63 5.34
N ASP A 7 14.15 -4.91 4.37
CA ASP A 7 12.72 -4.63 4.26
C ASP A 7 11.94 -5.95 4.22
N TRP A 8 11.57 -6.43 5.41
CA TRP A 8 10.88 -7.70 5.55
C TRP A 8 9.54 -7.67 4.84
N LEU A 9 8.99 -6.48 4.66
CA LEU A 9 7.76 -6.21 3.94
C LEU A 9 8.00 -5.19 2.84
N VAL A 10 7.40 -5.45 1.69
CA VAL A 10 7.36 -4.53 0.55
C VAL A 10 5.90 -4.26 0.21
N LEU A 11 5.54 -2.98 0.14
CA LEU A 11 4.26 -2.55 -0.38
C LEU A 11 4.37 -2.37 -1.90
N GLN A 12 3.67 -3.21 -2.65
CA GLN A 12 3.54 -3.10 -4.09
C GLN A 12 2.37 -2.19 -4.44
N VAL A 13 2.67 -1.15 -5.18
CA VAL A 13 1.70 -0.24 -5.81
C VAL A 13 1.81 -0.41 -7.33
N PRO A 14 0.73 -0.18 -8.12
CA PRO A 14 0.87 -0.13 -9.57
C PRO A 14 1.83 0.97 -10.00
N THR A 15 2.57 0.72 -11.08
CA THR A 15 3.55 1.67 -11.65
C THR A 15 2.94 2.59 -12.71
N GLY A 16 1.64 2.53 -12.94
CA GLY A 16 0.93 3.35 -13.94
C GLY A 16 0.43 4.68 -13.37
N ALA A 17 0.03 5.58 -14.28
CA ALA A 17 -0.75 6.75 -13.90
C ALA A 17 -2.09 6.29 -13.30
N LEU A 18 -2.41 6.80 -12.11
CA LEU A 18 -3.68 6.53 -11.45
C LEU A 18 -4.56 7.77 -11.63
N LEU A 19 -5.74 7.57 -12.18
CA LEU A 19 -6.70 8.63 -12.46
C LEU A 19 -7.86 8.58 -11.43
N GLU A 20 -8.53 9.70 -11.26
CA GLU A 20 -9.77 9.75 -10.49
C GLU A 20 -10.83 8.84 -11.15
N GLY A 21 -11.51 8.03 -10.35
CA GLY A 21 -12.43 7.00 -10.84
C GLY A 21 -11.80 5.61 -11.05
N ASP A 22 -10.47 5.51 -11.14
CA ASP A 22 -9.79 4.22 -11.30
C ASP A 22 -9.98 3.31 -10.08
N THR A 23 -9.68 2.02 -10.27
CA THR A 23 -9.55 1.05 -9.19
C THR A 23 -8.12 0.60 -9.07
N VAL A 24 -7.54 0.79 -7.88
CA VAL A 24 -6.19 0.32 -7.57
C VAL A 24 -6.23 -0.77 -6.52
N THR A 25 -5.41 -1.81 -6.70
CA THR A 25 -5.13 -2.80 -5.66
C THR A 25 -3.65 -2.75 -5.31
N MET A 26 -3.36 -2.39 -4.06
CA MET A 26 -2.02 -2.43 -3.47
C MET A 26 -1.82 -3.76 -2.75
N ARG A 27 -0.59 -4.29 -2.73
CA ARG A 27 -0.29 -5.59 -2.12
C ARG A 27 0.91 -5.51 -1.19
N CYS A 28 0.72 -5.93 0.05
CA CYS A 28 1.81 -6.10 1.01
C CYS A 28 2.42 -7.50 0.86
N ARG A 29 3.71 -7.59 0.55
CA ARG A 29 4.41 -8.88 0.41
C ARG A 29 5.53 -8.99 1.43
N SER A 30 5.74 -10.21 1.93
CA SER A 30 6.91 -10.53 2.73
C SER A 30 8.09 -10.94 1.86
N TRP A 31 9.29 -10.59 2.32
CA TRP A 31 10.53 -11.07 1.73
C TRP A 31 10.62 -12.59 1.85
N ARG A 32 11.10 -13.27 0.79
CA ARG A 32 11.18 -14.75 0.68
C ARG A 32 9.86 -15.49 0.99
N ASN A 33 8.70 -14.90 0.64
CA ASN A 33 7.38 -15.50 0.80
C ASN A 33 7.11 -16.05 2.22
N LYS A 34 7.61 -15.40 3.27
CA LYS A 34 7.29 -15.77 4.66
C LYS A 34 5.80 -15.59 4.93
N SER A 35 5.24 -16.44 5.80
CA SER A 35 3.82 -16.37 6.14
C SER A 35 3.46 -15.03 6.80
N LEU A 36 2.61 -14.26 6.13
CA LEU A 36 1.98 -13.06 6.68
C LEU A 36 0.66 -13.47 7.34
N ILE A 37 0.60 -13.36 8.67
CA ILE A 37 -0.56 -13.81 9.45
C ILE A 37 -1.60 -12.69 9.56
N ARG A 38 -1.14 -11.44 9.68
CA ARG A 38 -1.97 -10.23 9.73
C ARG A 38 -1.30 -9.12 8.97
N VAL A 39 -2.08 -8.28 8.30
CA VAL A 39 -1.60 -7.09 7.59
C VAL A 39 -2.48 -5.91 7.92
N ARG A 40 -1.85 -4.75 8.10
CA ARG A 40 -2.47 -3.45 8.30
C ARG A 40 -1.91 -2.48 7.27
N PHE A 41 -2.75 -1.62 6.74
CA PHE A 41 -2.36 -0.60 5.78
C PHE A 41 -2.50 0.79 6.40
N TYR A 42 -1.62 1.69 6.02
CA TYR A 42 -1.62 3.07 6.50
C TYR A 42 -1.51 4.03 5.32
N HIS A 43 -2.24 5.14 5.39
CA HIS A 43 -2.10 6.33 4.53
C HIS A 43 -1.62 7.47 5.41
N GLY A 44 -0.36 7.88 5.22
CA GLY A 44 0.38 8.67 6.21
C GLY A 44 0.42 7.95 7.55
N GLU A 45 -0.15 8.57 8.59
CA GLU A 45 -0.26 8.00 9.94
C GLU A 45 -1.61 7.31 10.19
N LYS A 46 -2.58 7.49 9.28
CA LYS A 46 -3.93 6.97 9.44
C LYS A 46 -3.97 5.49 9.11
N HIS A 47 -4.41 4.68 10.07
CA HIS A 47 -4.73 3.28 9.84
C HIS A 47 -5.95 3.18 8.91
N LEU A 48 -5.77 2.52 7.77
CA LEU A 48 -6.85 2.22 6.85
C LEU A 48 -7.62 1.01 7.37
N ARG A 49 -8.92 0.92 7.08
CA ARG A 49 -9.74 -0.23 7.51
C ARG A 49 -9.05 -1.53 7.08
N GLU A 50 -9.07 -2.52 7.97
CA GLU A 50 -8.44 -3.81 7.71
C GLU A 50 -9.00 -4.39 6.40
N PRO A 51 -8.13 -4.88 5.50
CA PRO A 51 -8.58 -5.46 4.25
C PRO A 51 -9.52 -6.63 4.56
N ARG A 52 -10.65 -6.68 3.85
CA ARG A 52 -11.73 -7.64 4.15
C ARG A 52 -11.23 -9.09 4.16
N LYS A 53 -10.21 -9.42 3.35
CA LYS A 53 -9.41 -10.66 3.43
C LYS A 53 -8.03 -10.42 2.78
N GLY A 54 -6.96 -10.84 3.45
CA GLY A 54 -5.66 -11.07 2.80
C GLY A 54 -4.62 -9.96 2.90
N THR A 55 -3.70 -9.97 1.93
CA THR A 55 -2.50 -9.11 1.90
C THR A 55 -2.64 -7.93 0.94
N GLU A 56 -3.87 -7.64 0.51
CA GLU A 56 -4.20 -6.69 -0.54
C GLU A 56 -5.20 -5.64 -0.05
N LEU A 57 -5.06 -4.40 -0.52
CA LEU A 57 -5.95 -3.28 -0.25
C LEU A 57 -6.41 -2.72 -1.59
N SER A 58 -7.72 -2.74 -1.83
CA SER A 58 -8.32 -2.11 -3.00
C SER A 58 -8.95 -0.77 -2.64
N LEU A 59 -8.62 0.27 -3.40
CA LEU A 59 -9.27 1.57 -3.37
C LEU A 59 -10.07 1.74 -4.66
N SER A 60 -11.38 1.95 -4.51
CA SER A 60 -12.31 2.11 -5.61
C SER A 60 -13.56 2.86 -5.11
N PRO A 61 -14.04 3.90 -5.81
CA PRO A 61 -13.31 4.63 -6.86
C PRO A 61 -12.13 5.44 -6.27
N LEU A 62 -11.07 5.62 -7.05
CA LEU A 62 -10.00 6.54 -6.70
C LEU A 62 -10.49 7.99 -6.73
N GLN A 63 -9.89 8.80 -5.86
CA GLN A 63 -10.21 10.21 -5.65
C GLN A 63 -8.90 10.93 -5.34
N LEU A 64 -8.82 12.23 -5.61
CA LEU A 64 -7.60 13.02 -5.39
C LEU A 64 -7.06 12.91 -3.96
N HIS A 65 -7.94 12.80 -2.96
CA HIS A 65 -7.57 12.68 -1.55
C HIS A 65 -6.91 11.34 -1.19
N HIS A 66 -6.97 10.33 -2.07
CA HIS A 66 -6.22 9.08 -1.94
C HIS A 66 -4.73 9.26 -2.34
N SER A 67 -4.32 10.42 -2.83
CA SER A 67 -2.89 10.69 -3.01
C SER A 67 -2.17 10.76 -1.66
N GLY A 68 -0.93 10.28 -1.61
CA GLY A 68 -0.09 10.37 -0.41
C GLY A 68 0.88 9.21 -0.26
N ARG A 69 1.46 9.09 0.93
CA ARG A 69 2.42 8.02 1.24
C ARG A 69 1.71 6.87 1.94
N TYR A 70 1.96 5.66 1.47
CA TYR A 70 1.38 4.44 2.01
C TYR A 70 2.47 3.53 2.59
N ARG A 71 2.13 2.79 3.64
CA ARG A 71 2.95 1.68 4.16
C ARG A 71 2.06 0.53 4.60
N CYS A 72 2.61 -0.67 4.64
CA CYS A 72 1.96 -1.79 5.32
C CYS A 72 2.75 -2.23 6.55
N ARG A 73 2.01 -2.74 7.55
CA ARG A 73 2.55 -3.38 8.74
C ARG A 73 2.02 -4.80 8.83
N GLY A 74 2.91 -5.77 8.92
CA GLY A 74 2.57 -7.19 8.85
C GLY A 74 3.10 -7.96 10.05
N TRP A 75 2.29 -8.89 10.56
CA TRP A 75 2.73 -9.89 11.53
C TRP A 75 3.37 -11.05 10.77
N VAL A 76 4.70 -11.10 10.79
CA VAL A 76 5.46 -12.09 10.05
C VAL A 76 5.64 -13.34 10.92
N GLY A 77 5.02 -14.44 10.50
CA GLY A 77 5.12 -15.77 11.13
C GLY A 77 6.50 -16.40 10.92
N THR A 78 7.53 -15.79 11.49
CA THR A 78 8.90 -16.33 11.60
C THR A 78 9.21 -16.65 13.05
N VAL A 79 10.43 -17.15 13.33
CA VAL A 79 10.92 -17.53 14.68
C VAL A 79 10.65 -16.46 15.75
N MET A 80 10.64 -15.16 15.37
CA MET A 80 10.52 -14.04 16.31
C MET A 80 9.09 -13.47 16.45
N GLN A 81 8.09 -13.98 15.72
CA GLN A 81 6.69 -13.52 15.72
C GLN A 81 6.49 -12.02 16.06
N GLN A 82 6.80 -11.14 15.11
CA GLN A 82 6.83 -9.70 15.38
C GLN A 82 6.20 -8.88 14.25
N TRP A 83 5.74 -7.69 14.60
CA TRP A 83 5.26 -6.70 13.63
C TRP A 83 6.43 -6.06 12.91
N ARG A 84 6.42 -6.14 11.58
CA ARG A 84 7.35 -5.43 10.69
C ARG A 84 6.59 -4.43 9.83
N GLU A 85 7.27 -3.39 9.38
CA GLU A 85 6.73 -2.35 8.51
C GLU A 85 7.47 -2.36 7.17
N SER A 86 6.79 -1.95 6.11
CA SER A 86 7.41 -1.65 4.83
C SER A 86 7.92 -0.21 4.82
N GLU A 87 8.80 0.09 3.88
CA GLU A 87 9.08 1.46 3.48
C GLU A 87 7.81 2.19 3.02
N LEU A 88 7.87 3.52 3.06
CA LEU A 88 6.82 4.40 2.57
C LEU A 88 6.87 4.49 1.05
N VAL A 89 5.72 4.28 0.42
CA VAL A 89 5.56 4.35 -1.04
C VAL A 89 4.61 5.48 -1.40
N ALA A 90 5.01 6.37 -2.30
CA ALA A 90 4.17 7.47 -2.77
C ALA A 90 3.18 6.98 -3.83
N VAL A 91 1.91 7.36 -3.67
CA VAL A 91 0.82 7.13 -4.61
C VAL A 91 0.27 8.50 -5.00
N THR A 92 0.13 8.75 -6.30
CA THR A 92 -0.37 10.02 -6.83
C THR A 92 -1.56 9.74 -7.73
N VAL A 93 -2.71 10.32 -7.40
CA VAL A 93 -3.94 10.26 -8.20
C VAL A 93 -4.07 11.57 -8.95
N GLN A 94 -4.30 11.51 -10.25
CA GLN A 94 -4.48 12.67 -11.12
C GLN A 94 -5.96 12.80 -11.50
N SER A 95 -6.45 14.01 -11.67
CA SER A 95 -7.75 14.23 -12.30
C SER A 95 -7.63 13.95 -13.79
N GLU A 96 -8.64 13.36 -14.41
CA GLU A 96 -8.77 13.48 -15.85
C GLU A 96 -9.03 14.95 -16.18
N CYS A 97 -8.02 15.65 -16.71
CA CYS A 97 -8.28 16.89 -17.42
C CYS A 97 -9.17 16.51 -18.60
N ARG A 98 -10.47 16.79 -18.49
CA ARG A 98 -11.33 16.87 -19.66
C ARG A 98 -10.78 17.99 -20.50
N ASP A 99 -9.93 17.62 -21.46
CA ASP A 99 -9.61 18.49 -22.58
C ASP A 99 -10.94 18.76 -23.29
N GLY A 100 -11.52 19.90 -22.94
CA GLY A 100 -12.86 20.29 -23.26
C GLY A 100 -12.82 21.65 -23.91
N ASP A 101 -13.25 21.65 -25.17
CA ASP A 101 -13.76 22.77 -25.95
C ASP A 101 -12.74 23.54 -26.80
N ARG A 102 -12.67 23.15 -28.08
CA ARG A 102 -12.53 24.10 -29.18
C ARG A 102 -13.77 24.02 -30.06
#